data_AF-A0A843FB14-F1
#
_entry.id   AF-A0A843FB14-F1
#
_cell.length_a   1.000
_cell.length_b   1.000
_cell.length_c   1.000
_cell.angle_alpha   90.00
_cell.angle_beta   90.00
_cell.angle_gamma   90.00
#
_symmetry.space_group_name_H-M   'P 1'
#
loop_
_entity.id
_entity.type
_entity.pdbx_description
1 polymer ?
#
loop_
_entity_poly.entity_id
_entity_poly.type
_entity_poly.pdbx_seq_one_letter_code
_entity_poly.pdbx_strand_id
1 'polypeptide(L)'
;MHILEKAFIDLLRDNITVSNDKIYTGNRYKAKDMTPCVTIMLADEQSIRRRYIEIDCKQYIQKKYSAELWINIWCNSEEERQTLIEEIDNRIDQTLANHYTTCSYYNNGNCSISDETCEALTSQSNRAFKKQCPDLTKYQSFFNKNHISKRTFKVRSRTNLDELTLSESLLRTIFKLEMNYFTFYEIGGRPFNDLNFIKE
;
A
#
# COMPACT_ATOMS: atom_id res chain seq x y z
N MET A 1 14.25 3.18 -3.64
CA MET A 1 12.78 3.18 -3.76
C MET A 1 12.23 3.29 -2.36
N HIS A 2 11.33 4.25 -2.14
CA HIS A 2 10.75 4.52 -0.83
C HIS A 2 9.83 3.36 -0.39
N ILE A 3 9.66 3.16 0.93
CA ILE A 3 8.84 2.04 1.46
C ILE A 3 7.38 2.14 1.01
N LEU A 4 6.83 3.36 0.99
CA LEU A 4 5.46 3.60 0.53
C LEU A 4 5.31 3.38 -0.98
N GLU A 5 6.28 3.83 -1.79
CA GLU A 5 6.26 3.56 -3.24
C GLU A 5 6.22 2.06 -3.50
N LYS A 6 7.11 1.31 -2.83
CA LYS A 6 7.14 -0.15 -2.94
C LYS A 6 5.80 -0.76 -2.55
N ALA A 7 5.23 -0.36 -1.42
CA ALA A 7 3.97 -0.91 -0.91
C ALA A 7 2.82 -0.78 -1.92
N PHE A 8 2.65 0.42 -2.50
CA PHE A 8 1.59 0.67 -3.48
C PHE A 8 1.90 0.07 -4.85
N ILE A 9 3.18 -0.05 -5.23
CA ILE A 9 3.57 -0.79 -6.44
C ILE A 9 3.18 -2.26 -6.28
N ASP A 10 3.52 -2.88 -5.15
CA ASP A 10 3.18 -4.27 -4.88
C ASP A 10 1.65 -4.48 -4.78
N LEU A 11 0.89 -3.46 -4.35
CA LEU A 11 -0.58 -3.50 -4.31
C LEU A 11 -1.20 -3.52 -5.71
N LEU A 12 -0.68 -2.71 -6.63
CA LEU A 12 -1.28 -2.51 -7.96
C LEU A 12 -0.68 -3.43 -9.04
N ARG A 13 0.60 -3.79 -8.92
CA ARG A 13 1.29 -4.64 -9.89
C ARG A 13 0.55 -5.96 -10.05
N ASP A 14 0.42 -6.40 -11.31
CA ASP A 14 -0.28 -7.63 -11.72
C ASP A 14 -1.79 -7.67 -11.39
N ASN A 15 -2.32 -6.61 -10.79
CA ASN A 15 -3.69 -6.50 -10.29
C ASN A 15 -4.52 -5.45 -11.03
N ILE A 16 -3.91 -4.74 -11.98
CA ILE A 16 -4.56 -3.78 -12.87
C ILE A 16 -4.40 -4.23 -14.33
N THR A 17 -5.49 -4.16 -15.09
CA THR A 17 -5.64 -4.61 -16.47
C THR A 17 -6.44 -3.62 -17.31
N VAL A 18 -6.07 -3.51 -18.58
CA VAL A 18 -6.83 -2.76 -19.59
C VAL A 18 -6.95 -3.68 -20.79
N SER A 19 -8.16 -3.89 -21.30
CA SER A 19 -8.40 -4.83 -22.42
C SER A 19 -7.82 -6.24 -22.19
N ASN A 20 -7.83 -6.71 -20.93
CA ASN A 20 -7.20 -7.95 -20.43
C ASN A 20 -5.65 -7.97 -20.41
N ASP A 21 -4.99 -6.89 -20.82
CA ASP A 21 -3.54 -6.78 -20.74
C ASP A 21 -3.13 -6.17 -19.40
N LYS A 22 -2.11 -6.78 -18.77
CA LYS A 22 -1.55 -6.28 -17.51
C LYS A 22 -0.79 -4.99 -17.75
N ILE A 23 -1.10 -3.98 -16.94
CA ILE A 23 -0.49 -2.67 -17.09
C ILE A 23 0.75 -2.53 -16.21
N TYR A 24 1.78 -1.90 -16.77
CA TYR A 24 3.01 -1.62 -16.04
C TYR A 24 2.76 -0.73 -14.83
N THR A 25 3.22 -1.17 -13.65
CA THR A 25 3.22 -0.39 -12.41
C THR A 25 4.64 -0.27 -11.86
N GLY A 26 5.15 0.97 -11.75
CA GLY A 26 6.52 1.24 -11.29
C GLY A 26 6.70 2.60 -10.63
N ASN A 27 7.97 3.04 -10.47
CA ASN A 27 8.33 4.33 -9.87
C ASN A 27 9.06 5.28 -10.84
N ARG A 28 9.08 4.95 -12.14
CA ARG A 28 9.67 5.78 -13.19
C ARG A 28 8.80 5.75 -14.43
N TYR A 29 8.48 6.93 -14.95
CA TYR A 29 7.86 7.06 -16.26
C TYR A 29 8.96 7.03 -17.33
N LYS A 30 8.83 6.14 -18.32
CA LYS A 30 9.64 6.17 -19.54
C LYS A 30 8.72 6.57 -20.69
N ALA A 31 8.80 7.84 -21.09
CA ALA A 31 7.83 8.52 -21.94
C ALA A 31 7.67 7.98 -23.37
N LYS A 32 8.49 7.03 -23.83
CA LYS A 32 8.52 6.64 -25.23
C LYS A 32 7.80 5.33 -25.60
N ASP A 33 7.46 4.44 -24.67
CA ASP A 33 7.06 3.08 -25.08
C ASP A 33 5.92 2.38 -24.31
N MET A 34 5.34 2.95 -23.24
CA MET A 34 4.43 2.15 -22.38
C MET A 34 3.22 2.92 -21.86
N THR A 35 2.39 3.52 -22.72
CA THR A 35 1.00 3.84 -22.37
C THR A 35 0.09 2.68 -22.79
N PRO A 36 -0.86 2.24 -21.95
CA PRO A 36 -1.14 2.72 -20.60
C PRO A 36 -0.06 2.31 -19.58
N CYS A 37 0.22 3.15 -18.59
CA CYS A 37 0.99 2.75 -17.40
C CYS A 37 0.62 3.53 -16.13
N VAL A 38 1.05 2.97 -15.00
CA VAL A 38 0.90 3.56 -13.68
C VAL A 38 2.28 3.78 -13.04
N THR A 39 2.52 4.99 -12.53
CA THR A 39 3.75 5.30 -11.80
C THR A 39 3.46 5.90 -10.44
N ILE A 40 4.14 5.40 -9.41
CA ILE A 40 3.96 5.79 -8.02
C ILE A 40 5.19 6.57 -7.56
N MET A 41 4.96 7.71 -6.93
CA MET A 41 6.01 8.62 -6.47
C MET A 41 5.66 9.17 -5.08
N LEU A 42 6.64 9.19 -4.18
CA LEU A 42 6.54 9.99 -2.95
C LEU A 42 6.68 11.47 -3.30
N ALA A 43 5.64 12.26 -3.06
CA ALA A 43 5.60 13.68 -3.39
C ALA A 43 6.08 14.56 -2.24
N ASP A 44 5.68 14.25 -1.00
CA ASP A 44 6.15 14.94 0.20
C ASP A 44 6.24 13.97 1.38
N GLU A 45 7.11 14.29 2.32
CA GLU A 45 7.27 13.60 3.59
C GLU A 45 7.74 14.54 4.70
N GLN A 46 7.05 14.48 5.83
CA GLN A 46 7.33 15.31 7.00
C GLN A 46 7.41 14.45 8.26
N SER A 47 8.52 14.59 8.99
CA SER A 47 8.69 13.94 10.29
C SER A 47 7.79 14.58 11.35
N ILE A 48 6.93 13.79 11.99
CA ILE A 48 6.00 14.27 13.03
C ILE A 48 6.57 14.09 14.42
N ARG A 49 7.00 12.86 14.76
CA ARG A 49 7.38 12.49 16.14
C ARG A 49 8.37 11.35 16.15
N ARG A 50 9.29 11.39 17.11
CA ARG A 50 10.19 10.29 17.47
C ARG A 50 9.88 9.82 18.89
N ARG A 51 9.90 8.51 19.14
CA ARG A 51 9.85 7.92 20.49
C ARG A 51 10.66 6.63 20.58
N TYR A 52 11.05 6.28 21.80
CA TYR A 52 11.65 5.00 22.14
C TYR A 52 10.53 4.02 22.50
N ILE A 53 10.59 2.81 21.96
CA ILE A 53 9.65 1.73 22.28
C ILE A 53 10.42 0.43 22.49
N GLU A 54 9.83 -0.50 23.21
CA GLU A 54 10.34 -1.85 23.38
C GLU A 54 9.40 -2.84 22.68
N ILE A 55 9.97 -3.72 21.86
CA ILE A 55 9.27 -4.82 21.18
C ILE A 55 10.14 -6.06 21.38
N ASP A 56 9.56 -7.15 21.88
CA ASP A 56 10.27 -8.43 22.11
C ASP A 56 11.60 -8.27 22.87
N CYS A 57 11.58 -7.49 23.96
CA CYS A 57 12.75 -7.19 24.80
C CYS A 57 13.91 -6.48 24.08
N LYS A 58 13.62 -5.84 22.93
CA LYS A 58 14.57 -5.03 22.17
C LYS A 58 14.09 -3.58 22.08
N GLN A 59 15.02 -2.65 22.20
CA GLN A 59 14.72 -1.23 22.11
C GLN A 59 14.75 -0.76 20.65
N TYR A 60 13.73 0.02 20.26
CA TYR A 60 13.61 0.62 18.94
C TYR A 60 13.38 2.12 19.03
N ILE A 61 13.95 2.87 18.08
CA ILE A 61 13.48 4.22 17.74
C ILE A 61 12.32 4.04 16.77
N GLN A 62 11.13 4.40 17.21
CA GLN A 62 9.99 4.57 16.32
C GLN A 62 9.91 6.04 15.88
N LYS A 63 9.90 6.25 14.56
CA LYS A 63 9.64 7.56 13.95
C LYS A 63 8.30 7.53 13.22
N LYS A 64 7.50 8.57 13.38
CA LYS A 64 6.21 8.77 12.70
C LYS A 64 6.38 9.88 11.67
N TYR A 65 5.90 9.62 10.46
CA TYR A 65 5.91 10.56 9.34
C TYR A 65 4.50 10.83 8.83
N SER A 66 4.28 12.00 8.25
CA SER A 66 3.17 12.30 7.34
C SER A 66 3.72 12.28 5.93
N ALA A 67 3.02 11.65 5.00
CA ALA A 67 3.47 11.50 3.63
C ALA A 67 2.32 11.76 2.64
N GLU A 68 2.68 12.38 1.52
CA GLU A 68 1.85 12.50 0.33
C GLU A 68 2.43 11.60 -0.77
N LEU A 69 1.65 10.62 -1.22
CA LEU A 69 2.02 9.68 -2.28
C LEU A 69 1.15 9.95 -3.51
N TRP A 70 1.77 10.05 -4.67
CA TRP A 70 1.07 10.24 -5.94
C TRP A 70 1.05 8.95 -6.75
N ILE A 71 -0.14 8.50 -7.14
CA ILE A 71 -0.31 7.48 -8.18
C ILE A 71 -0.66 8.22 -9.47
N ASN A 72 0.21 8.13 -10.46
CA ASN A 72 0.03 8.75 -11.77
C ASN A 72 -0.42 7.68 -12.76
N ILE A 73 -1.49 7.94 -13.48
CA ILE A 73 -1.96 7.17 -14.63
C ILE A 73 -1.52 7.92 -15.89
N TRP A 74 -1.00 7.19 -16.86
CA TRP A 74 -0.62 7.68 -18.18
C TRP A 74 -1.31 6.80 -19.22
N CYS A 75 -2.07 7.38 -20.14
CA CYS A 75 -2.89 6.64 -21.11
C CYS A 75 -3.12 7.47 -22.38
N ASN A 76 -3.59 6.83 -23.44
CA ASN A 76 -3.83 7.47 -24.73
C ASN A 76 -5.33 7.69 -25.01
N SER A 77 -6.22 7.04 -24.25
CA SER A 77 -7.66 7.19 -24.41
C SER A 77 -8.40 7.38 -23.07
N GLU A 78 -9.58 8.01 -23.12
CA GLU A 78 -10.43 8.21 -21.95
C GLU A 78 -10.97 6.88 -21.39
N GLU A 79 -11.19 5.89 -22.25
CA GLU A 79 -11.65 4.56 -21.85
C GLU A 79 -10.59 3.88 -20.98
N GLU A 80 -9.33 3.86 -21.43
CA GLU A 80 -8.19 3.33 -20.65
C GLU A 80 -8.06 4.06 -19.31
N ARG A 81 -8.20 5.40 -19.33
CA ARG A 81 -8.14 6.23 -18.14
C ARG A 81 -9.19 5.82 -17.12
N GLN A 82 -10.45 5.70 -17.56
CA GLN A 82 -11.56 5.37 -16.68
C GLN A 82 -11.44 3.96 -16.12
N THR A 83 -11.05 2.98 -16.94
CA THR A 83 -10.77 1.61 -16.47
C THR A 83 -9.69 1.60 -15.40
N LEU A 84 -8.55 2.26 -15.63
CA LEU A 84 -7.46 2.30 -14.65
C LEU A 84 -7.85 3.03 -13.36
N ILE A 85 -8.63 4.10 -13.47
CA ILE A 85 -9.19 4.81 -12.31
C ILE A 85 -10.05 3.84 -11.47
N GLU A 86 -10.97 3.13 -12.10
CA GLU A 86 -11.89 2.21 -11.42
C GLU A 86 -11.16 1.04 -10.77
N GLU A 87 -10.16 0.48 -11.45
CA GLU A 87 -9.35 -0.59 -10.88
C GLU A 87 -8.54 -0.10 -9.67
N ILE A 88 -7.90 1.07 -9.76
CA ILE A 88 -7.13 1.65 -8.64
C ILE A 88 -8.06 1.94 -7.46
N ASP A 89 -9.23 2.54 -7.69
CA ASP A 89 -10.26 2.75 -6.66
C ASP A 89 -10.65 1.43 -6.00
N ASN A 90 -11.00 0.42 -6.81
CA ASN A 90 -11.35 -0.90 -6.31
C ASN A 90 -10.24 -1.52 -5.46
N ARG A 91 -8.97 -1.35 -5.83
CA ARG A 91 -7.83 -1.85 -5.03
C ARG A 91 -7.69 -1.07 -3.72
N ILE A 92 -7.86 0.24 -3.73
CA ILE A 92 -7.83 1.06 -2.51
C ILE A 92 -8.98 0.66 -1.58
N ASP A 93 -10.19 0.48 -2.11
CA ASP A 93 -11.37 0.08 -1.34
C ASP A 93 -11.24 -1.34 -0.76
N GLN A 94 -10.73 -2.29 -1.55
CA GLN A 94 -10.38 -3.63 -1.07
C GLN A 94 -9.39 -3.56 0.10
N THR A 95 -8.39 -2.67 0.00
CA THR A 95 -7.40 -2.46 1.05
C THR A 95 -8.04 -1.88 2.32
N LEU A 96 -8.94 -0.91 2.16
CA LEU A 96 -9.72 -0.33 3.25
C LEU A 96 -10.68 -1.34 3.90
N ALA A 97 -11.22 -2.29 3.14
CA ALA A 97 -12.10 -3.34 3.64
C ALA A 97 -11.36 -4.51 4.29
N ASN A 98 -10.02 -4.53 4.23
CA ASN A 98 -9.19 -5.73 4.54
C ASN A 98 -9.65 -6.95 3.72
N HIS A 99 -9.97 -6.73 2.44
CA HIS A 99 -10.42 -7.77 1.53
C HIS A 99 -9.33 -8.84 1.35
N TYR A 100 -9.73 -10.11 1.21
CA TYR A 100 -8.80 -11.24 1.19
C TYR A 100 -7.71 -11.15 0.11
N THR A 101 -8.00 -10.53 -1.04
CA THR A 101 -7.02 -10.30 -2.13
C THR A 101 -5.85 -9.43 -1.72
N THR A 102 -5.98 -8.69 -0.61
CA THR A 102 -4.91 -7.87 -0.02
C THR A 102 -4.09 -8.63 1.03
N CYS A 103 -4.33 -9.95 1.19
CA CYS A 103 -3.50 -10.80 2.02
C CYS A 103 -2.04 -10.74 1.56
N SER A 104 -1.15 -10.61 2.55
CA SER A 104 0.29 -10.46 2.37
C SER A 104 0.96 -11.58 1.56
N TYR A 105 0.32 -12.74 1.49
CA TYR A 105 0.78 -13.93 0.79
C TYR A 105 -0.35 -14.56 -0.04
N TYR A 106 -1.18 -13.71 -0.63
CA TYR A 106 -2.22 -14.16 -1.55
C TYR A 106 -1.60 -14.81 -2.80
N ASN A 107 -1.94 -16.05 -3.08
CA ASN A 107 -1.56 -16.78 -4.29
C ASN A 107 -2.75 -17.60 -4.80
N ASN A 108 -3.35 -17.18 -5.92
CA ASN A 108 -4.42 -17.90 -6.62
C ASN A 108 -5.59 -18.34 -5.71
N GLY A 109 -6.08 -17.46 -4.84
CA GLY A 109 -7.17 -17.79 -3.91
C GLY A 109 -6.72 -18.30 -2.54
N ASN A 110 -5.43 -18.64 -2.39
CA ASN A 110 -4.85 -19.09 -1.11
C ASN A 110 -4.17 -17.92 -0.40
N CYS A 111 -4.19 -17.92 0.93
CA CYS A 111 -3.44 -16.96 1.74
C CYS A 111 -2.39 -17.78 2.52
N SER A 112 -1.11 -17.73 2.13
CA SER A 112 -0.07 -18.63 2.68
C SER A 112 0.25 -18.42 4.17
N ILE A 113 -0.48 -17.53 4.86
CA ILE A 113 -0.45 -17.45 6.33
C ILE A 113 -1.19 -18.65 6.94
N SER A 114 -2.17 -19.19 6.21
CA SER A 114 -2.93 -20.38 6.59
C SER A 114 -2.62 -21.61 5.74
N ASP A 115 -1.87 -21.49 4.63
CA ASP A 115 -1.61 -22.56 3.65
C ASP A 115 -2.86 -23.31 3.15
N GLU A 116 -4.02 -22.69 3.33
CA GLU A 116 -5.34 -23.21 3.03
C GLU A 116 -6.09 -22.23 2.10
N THR A 117 -7.05 -22.77 1.34
CA THR A 117 -7.96 -21.94 0.54
C THR A 117 -8.65 -20.92 1.44
N CYS A 118 -8.66 -19.67 1.00
CA CYS A 118 -9.29 -18.58 1.74
C CYS A 118 -10.77 -18.91 2.08
N GLU A 119 -11.12 -18.92 3.36
CA GLU A 119 -12.49 -19.21 3.85
C GLU A 119 -13.55 -18.34 3.16
N ALA A 120 -13.23 -17.09 2.80
CA ALA A 120 -14.14 -16.21 2.07
C ALA A 120 -14.54 -16.70 0.68
N LEU A 121 -13.87 -17.70 0.14
CA LEU A 121 -14.20 -18.35 -1.13
C LEU A 121 -15.12 -19.57 -0.96
N THR A 122 -15.17 -20.16 0.23
CA THR A 122 -15.77 -21.50 0.43
C THR A 122 -16.82 -21.57 1.54
N SER A 123 -16.83 -20.66 2.53
CA SER A 123 -17.77 -20.72 3.66
C SER A 123 -18.96 -19.77 3.52
N GLN A 124 -20.05 -20.08 4.24
CA GLN A 124 -21.23 -19.22 4.38
C GLN A 124 -21.18 -18.38 5.66
N SER A 125 -19.99 -18.13 6.22
CA SER A 125 -19.87 -17.34 7.45
C SER A 125 -20.09 -15.85 7.19
N ASN A 126 -20.52 -15.09 8.21
CA ASN A 126 -20.61 -13.62 8.16
C ASN A 126 -19.29 -12.93 7.73
N ARG A 127 -18.14 -13.61 7.89
CA ARG A 127 -16.83 -13.12 7.46
C ARG A 127 -16.57 -13.39 5.98
N ALA A 128 -17.03 -14.54 5.47
CA ALA A 128 -17.03 -14.82 4.03
C ALA A 128 -17.92 -13.83 3.27
N PHE A 129 -19.10 -13.48 3.81
CA PHE A 129 -19.93 -12.40 3.26
C PHE A 129 -19.22 -11.04 3.22
N LYS A 130 -18.29 -10.78 4.15
CA LYS A 130 -17.44 -9.58 4.18
C LYS A 130 -16.13 -9.72 3.39
N LYS A 131 -15.93 -10.86 2.72
CA LYS A 131 -14.75 -11.18 1.91
C LYS A 131 -13.41 -11.02 2.67
N GLN A 132 -13.36 -11.47 3.92
CA GLN A 132 -12.15 -11.40 4.76
C GLN A 132 -11.50 -12.79 4.89
N CYS A 133 -10.18 -12.86 4.72
CA CYS A 133 -9.35 -14.01 5.08
C CYS A 133 -8.11 -13.52 5.79
N PRO A 134 -7.65 -14.11 6.90
CA PRO A 134 -8.06 -15.27 7.71
C PRO A 134 -8.07 -14.91 9.23
N ASP A 135 -7.69 -15.84 10.10
CA ASP A 135 -7.38 -15.68 11.53
C ASP A 135 -6.64 -14.35 11.85
N LEU A 136 -7.31 -13.46 12.61
CA LEU A 136 -6.81 -12.14 12.99
C LEU A 136 -5.52 -12.19 13.81
N THR A 137 -5.17 -13.34 14.39
CA THR A 137 -3.93 -13.51 15.15
C THR A 137 -2.71 -13.64 14.23
N LYS A 138 -2.89 -14.10 12.99
CA LYS A 138 -1.80 -14.34 12.03
C LYS A 138 -1.81 -13.37 10.86
N TYR A 139 -2.96 -12.78 10.53
CA TYR A 139 -3.08 -11.87 9.40
C TYR A 139 -2.67 -10.45 9.71
N GLN A 140 -1.93 -9.90 8.76
CA GLN A 140 -1.54 -8.52 8.74
C GLN A 140 -2.19 -7.84 7.53
N SER A 141 -3.05 -6.86 7.80
CA SER A 141 -3.62 -6.00 6.75
C SER A 141 -2.52 -5.26 6.00
N PHE A 142 -2.80 -4.84 4.77
CA PHE A 142 -1.88 -4.01 3.97
C PHE A 142 -1.32 -2.83 4.78
N PHE A 143 -2.19 -2.12 5.51
CA PHE A 143 -1.78 -0.98 6.32
C PHE A 143 -0.84 -1.41 7.45
N ASN A 144 -1.15 -2.49 8.17
CA ASN A 144 -0.29 -2.97 9.26
C ASN A 144 1.06 -3.50 8.74
N LYS A 145 1.07 -4.23 7.61
CA LYS A 145 2.28 -4.80 6.99
C LYS A 145 3.23 -3.71 6.55
N ASN A 146 2.70 -2.63 6.01
CA ASN A 146 3.49 -1.51 5.53
C ASN A 146 3.64 -0.39 6.58
N HIS A 147 3.26 -0.65 7.83
CA HIS A 147 3.32 0.30 8.96
C HIS A 147 2.61 1.64 8.69
N ILE A 148 1.57 1.61 7.87
CA ILE A 148 0.71 2.76 7.55
C ILE A 148 -0.43 2.81 8.56
N SER A 149 -0.67 4.00 9.11
CA SER A 149 -1.81 4.25 9.98
C SER A 149 -3.09 4.36 9.16
N LYS A 150 -3.89 3.28 9.13
CA LYS A 150 -5.17 3.21 8.39
C LYS A 150 -6.11 4.39 8.69
N ARG A 151 -6.18 4.85 9.94
CA ARG A 151 -7.04 5.98 10.36
C ARG A 151 -6.67 7.32 9.72
N THR A 152 -5.45 7.43 9.22
CA THR A 152 -4.92 8.66 8.63
C THR A 152 -4.82 8.59 7.12
N PHE A 153 -5.07 7.41 6.54
CA PHE A 153 -5.07 7.22 5.11
C PHE A 153 -6.33 7.83 4.50
N LYS A 154 -6.15 8.62 3.45
CA LYS A 154 -7.25 9.18 2.65
C LYS A 154 -6.77 9.49 1.23
N VAL A 155 -7.67 9.34 0.27
CA VAL A 155 -7.49 9.90 -1.08
C VAL A 155 -7.87 11.38 -0.98
N ARG A 156 -6.89 12.28 -1.04
CA ARG A 156 -7.12 13.74 -0.90
C ARG A 156 -7.76 14.33 -2.15
N SER A 157 -7.28 13.93 -3.32
CA SER A 157 -7.82 14.40 -4.59
C SER A 157 -7.46 13.48 -5.74
N ARG A 158 -8.25 13.59 -6.81
CA ARG A 158 -7.93 13.10 -8.15
C ARG A 158 -7.87 14.29 -9.09
N THR A 159 -6.81 14.42 -9.86
CA THR A 159 -6.61 15.58 -10.74
C THR A 159 -6.17 15.11 -12.12
N ASN A 160 -6.85 15.56 -13.17
CA ASN A 160 -6.44 15.33 -14.56
C ASN A 160 -5.52 16.47 -15.01
N LEU A 161 -4.41 16.12 -15.67
CA LEU A 161 -3.38 17.04 -16.16
C LEU A 161 -2.95 16.62 -17.56
N ASP A 162 -3.86 16.79 -18.52
CA ASP A 162 -3.68 16.29 -19.87
C ASP A 162 -2.65 17.11 -20.67
N GLU A 163 -1.81 16.41 -21.44
CA GLU A 163 -0.85 17.00 -22.36
C GLU A 163 -1.39 16.90 -23.79
N LEU A 164 -2.06 17.97 -24.24
CA LEU A 164 -2.75 18.04 -25.53
C LEU A 164 -1.85 18.49 -26.70
N THR A 165 -0.56 18.72 -26.45
CA THR A 165 0.39 19.32 -27.42
C THR A 165 1.23 18.31 -28.18
N LEU A 166 1.12 17.01 -27.86
CA LEU A 166 1.83 15.93 -28.54
C LEU A 166 1.03 15.40 -29.75
N SER A 167 1.69 14.74 -30.70
CA SER A 167 1.04 14.15 -31.89
C SER A 167 -0.02 13.10 -31.54
N GLU A 168 0.04 12.55 -30.34
CA GLU A 168 -0.96 11.70 -29.69
C GLU A 168 -1.31 12.33 -28.34
N SER A 169 -2.61 12.42 -28.03
CA SER A 169 -3.08 12.99 -26.76
C SER A 169 -2.58 12.14 -25.59
N LEU A 170 -1.70 12.70 -24.75
CA LEU A 170 -1.26 12.03 -23.53
C LEU A 170 -2.15 12.46 -22.37
N LEU A 171 -2.97 11.52 -21.91
CA LEU A 171 -3.92 11.73 -20.83
C LEU A 171 -3.27 11.33 -19.51
N ARG A 172 -3.31 12.23 -18.51
CA ARG A 172 -2.68 12.00 -17.21
C ARG A 172 -3.65 12.26 -16.07
N THR A 173 -3.77 11.29 -15.16
CA THR A 173 -4.53 11.44 -13.92
C THR A 173 -3.62 11.20 -12.71
N ILE A 174 -3.73 12.04 -11.68
CA ILE A 174 -2.97 11.93 -10.44
C ILE A 174 -3.92 11.70 -9.27
N PHE A 175 -3.73 10.59 -8.56
CA PHE A 175 -4.31 10.34 -7.24
C PHE A 175 -3.34 10.83 -6.18
N LYS A 176 -3.80 11.76 -5.33
CA LYS A 176 -3.02 12.24 -4.19
C LYS A 176 -3.48 11.52 -2.94
N LEU A 177 -2.63 10.65 -2.40
CA LEU A 177 -2.88 9.89 -1.19
C LEU A 177 -2.16 10.54 -0.02
N GLU A 178 -2.88 10.83 1.06
CA GLU A 178 -2.28 11.29 2.31
C GLU A 178 -2.35 10.19 3.35
N MET A 179 -1.25 9.99 4.07
CA MET A 179 -1.20 9.00 5.14
C MET A 179 -0.09 9.30 6.14
N ASN A 180 -0.24 8.79 7.36
CA ASN A 180 0.87 8.68 8.29
C ASN A 180 1.41 7.26 8.28
N TYR A 181 2.72 7.11 8.44
CA TYR A 181 3.35 5.81 8.56
C TYR A 181 4.50 5.83 9.58
N PHE A 182 4.97 4.65 9.98
CA PHE A 182 6.02 4.48 10.96
C PHE A 182 7.23 3.78 10.38
N THR A 183 8.42 4.20 10.82
CA THR A 183 9.67 3.45 10.65
C THR A 183 10.24 3.09 12.01
N PHE A 184 10.95 1.97 12.06
CA PHE A 184 11.53 1.39 13.26
C PHE A 184 13.01 1.16 13.03
N TYR A 185 13.83 1.64 13.97
CA TYR A 185 15.27 1.45 13.95
C TYR A 185 15.67 0.77 15.25
N GLU A 186 16.23 -0.44 15.17
CA GLU A 186 16.75 -1.13 16.35
C GLU A 186 17.88 -0.30 16.95
N ILE A 187 17.80 -0.07 18.26
CA ILE A 187 18.87 0.56 19.03
C ILE A 187 19.68 -0.59 19.59
N GLY A 188 20.90 -0.80 19.08
CA GLY A 188 21.78 -1.82 19.63
C GLY A 188 21.95 -1.65 21.14
N GLY A 189 21.88 -2.76 21.88
CA GLY A 189 22.04 -2.81 23.33
C GLY A 189 21.36 -4.06 23.92
N ARG A 190 22.03 -4.78 24.82
CA ARG A 190 21.40 -5.88 25.57
C ARG A 190 20.46 -5.27 26.62
N PRO A 191 19.25 -5.81 26.84
CA PRO A 191 18.43 -5.39 27.97
C PRO A 191 19.18 -5.69 29.26
N PHE A 192 19.54 -4.65 30.02
CA PHE A 192 20.06 -4.80 31.38
C PHE A 192 18.86 -4.97 32.31
N ASN A 193 18.54 -6.22 32.63
CA ASN A 193 17.46 -6.55 33.57
C ASN A 193 17.90 -6.48 35.05
N ASP A 194 19.20 -6.34 35.32
CA ASP A 194 19.75 -6.35 36.68
C ASP A 194 20.18 -4.94 37.13
N LEU A 195 19.22 -4.05 37.35
CA LEU A 195 19.43 -2.88 38.20
C LEU A 195 19.01 -3.24 39.62
N ASN A 196 19.91 -3.89 40.36
CA ASN A 196 19.78 -3.98 41.81
C ASN A 196 20.04 -2.59 42.39
N PHE A 197 18.97 -1.85 42.70
CA PHE A 197 19.07 -0.66 43.52
C PHE A 197 19.52 -1.10 44.92
N ILE A 198 20.80 -0.92 45.22
CA ILE A 198 21.28 -0.94 46.60
C ILE A 198 20.61 0.26 47.28
N LYS A 199 19.63 -0.01 48.14
CA LYS A 199 19.12 1.00 49.07
C LYS A 199 20.23 1.27 50.09
N GLU A 200 20.82 2.45 50.01
CA GLU A 200 21.48 3.07 51.17
C GLU A 200 20.43 3.60 52.15
#